data_AF-A0AAD5H2Z2-F1
#
_entry.id   AF-A0AAD5H2Z2-F1
#
_cell.length_a   1.000
_cell.length_b   1.000
_cell.length_c   1.000
_cell.angle_alpha   90.00
_cell.angle_beta   90.00
_cell.angle_gamma   90.00
#
_symmetry.space_group_name_H-M   'P 1'
#
loop_
_entity.id
_entity.type
_entity.pdbx_description
1 polymer ?
#
loop_
_entity_poly.entity_id
_entity_poly.type
_entity_poly.pdbx_seq_one_letter_code
_entity_poly.pdbx_strand_id
1 'polypeptide(L)'
;MSQGVFQPVGQKRLTNIAVVRMKKHGKRFEIACYKNKVVNWRNGVEKDLDEVLQTTAVFSNVSKGVLAKREDLMAVFGTDDQEAICLRILSEGELQVSDKERKVELDTLFRDVASVLSEKCINPESNRPYTISMLERALKDVHFSVDPKRPAKAQALEALPLLKSRFPIERARMRLKLLVPLGCKDELLELVRAQDGAVEEQDLIGSSFSLVCLVEPGIFRSVHSFIQTSSSGSGRLEVLALAATAELPEEHASRRERFAELDDLQPGWTVELRSRGEGGTIDAVFFSPAGECVGAFANARRQALKASKEAAAA
;
A
#
# COMPACT_ATOMS: atom_id res chain seq x y z
N MET A 1 53.44 -20.39 -35.34
CA MET A 1 52.24 -19.64 -35.78
C MET A 1 51.07 -20.10 -34.92
N SER A 2 50.84 -19.43 -33.79
CA SER A 2 49.75 -19.78 -32.86
C SER A 2 48.39 -19.46 -33.48
N GLN A 3 47.55 -20.48 -33.67
CA GLN A 3 46.19 -20.30 -34.21
C GLN A 3 45.38 -19.38 -33.29
N GLY A 4 44.87 -18.28 -33.86
CA GLY A 4 43.98 -17.36 -33.18
C GLY A 4 42.63 -18.02 -32.92
N VAL A 5 42.19 -18.02 -31.65
CA VAL A 5 40.90 -18.57 -31.24
C VAL A 5 39.79 -17.64 -31.76
N PHE A 6 39.02 -18.13 -32.75
CA PHE A 6 37.88 -17.46 -33.37
C PHE A 6 36.57 -17.79 -32.63
N GLN A 7 36.60 -17.73 -31.30
CA GLN A 7 35.39 -17.79 -30.48
C GLN A 7 35.49 -16.63 -29.48
N PRO A 8 34.40 -15.86 -29.25
CA PRO A 8 34.42 -14.84 -28.24
C PRO A 8 34.70 -15.51 -26.89
N VAL A 9 35.89 -15.31 -26.34
CA VAL A 9 36.35 -15.82 -25.03
C VAL A 9 35.66 -15.07 -23.88
N GLY A 10 34.45 -14.55 -24.13
CA GLY A 10 33.62 -13.80 -23.19
C GLY A 10 33.05 -14.72 -22.14
N GLN A 11 33.91 -15.28 -21.29
CA GLN A 11 33.51 -16.05 -20.13
C GLN A 11 32.87 -15.09 -19.14
N LYS A 12 31.54 -15.00 -19.15
CA LYS A 12 30.78 -14.24 -18.17
C LYS A 12 30.77 -15.04 -16.86
N ARG A 13 31.82 -14.86 -16.05
CA ARG A 13 32.11 -15.75 -14.92
C ARG A 13 31.09 -15.72 -13.79
N LEU A 14 30.16 -14.77 -13.76
CA LEU A 14 29.17 -14.68 -12.70
C LEU A 14 27.86 -14.09 -13.21
N THR A 15 26.77 -14.87 -13.12
CA THR A 15 25.41 -14.47 -13.44
C THR A 15 24.62 -14.23 -12.16
N ASN A 16 23.91 -13.10 -12.07
CA ASN A 16 23.04 -12.70 -10.96
C ASN A 16 23.74 -12.37 -9.62
N ILE A 17 24.83 -11.61 -9.65
CA ILE A 17 25.51 -11.09 -8.45
C ILE A 17 24.95 -9.73 -8.01
N ALA A 18 24.81 -9.54 -6.69
CA ALA A 18 24.79 -8.22 -6.06
C ALA A 18 26.21 -7.83 -5.62
N VAL A 19 26.56 -6.56 -5.82
CA VAL A 19 27.86 -6.02 -5.41
C VAL A 19 27.62 -5.06 -4.26
N VAL A 20 28.31 -5.28 -3.13
CA VAL A 20 28.39 -4.29 -2.06
C VAL A 20 29.74 -3.60 -2.17
N ARG A 21 29.73 -2.27 -2.25
CA ARG A 21 30.91 -1.44 -2.47
C ARG A 21 31.21 -0.59 -1.24
N MET A 22 32.48 -0.55 -0.85
CA MET A 22 33.01 0.37 0.14
C MET A 22 34.16 1.18 -0.46
N LYS A 23 34.16 2.50 -0.25
CA LYS A 23 35.27 3.39 -0.66
C LYS A 23 35.93 3.98 0.58
N LYS A 24 37.20 3.65 0.81
CA LYS A 24 37.96 4.11 1.97
C LYS A 24 39.40 4.40 1.58
N HIS A 25 39.98 5.49 2.09
CA HIS A 25 41.33 5.96 1.75
C HIS A 25 41.60 6.03 0.23
N GLY A 26 40.61 6.48 -0.55
CA GLY A 26 40.72 6.60 -2.02
C GLY A 26 40.68 5.27 -2.79
N LYS A 27 40.72 4.12 -2.12
CA LYS A 27 40.61 2.79 -2.73
C LYS A 27 39.17 2.27 -2.68
N ARG A 28 38.82 1.41 -3.64
CA ARG A 28 37.51 0.76 -3.75
C ARG A 28 37.66 -0.71 -3.40
N PHE A 29 36.76 -1.19 -2.55
CA PHE A 29 36.65 -2.60 -2.18
C PHE A 29 35.20 -3.03 -2.43
N GLU A 30 35.05 -4.20 -3.04
CA GLU A 30 33.78 -4.75 -3.47
C GLU A 30 33.71 -6.22 -3.08
N ILE A 31 32.53 -6.68 -2.68
CA ILE A 31 32.26 -8.09 -2.36
C ILE A 31 31.12 -8.60 -3.24
N ALA A 32 31.17 -9.90 -3.56
CA ALA A 32 30.18 -10.60 -4.34
C ALA A 32 29.17 -11.29 -3.41
N CYS A 33 27.91 -10.86 -3.47
CA CYS A 33 26.85 -11.36 -2.60
C CYS A 33 25.63 -11.83 -3.40
N TYR A 34 24.78 -12.62 -2.76
CA TYR A 34 23.45 -12.92 -3.27
C TYR A 34 22.48 -11.75 -3.02
N LYS A 35 21.73 -11.37 -4.05
CA LYS A 35 20.89 -10.16 -4.07
C LYS A 35 19.91 -10.05 -2.89
N ASN A 36 19.17 -11.11 -2.59
CA ASN A 36 18.13 -11.07 -1.56
C ASN A 36 18.69 -11.21 -0.13
N LYS A 37 19.91 -11.74 0.00
CA LYS A 37 20.49 -12.08 1.31
C LYS A 37 21.15 -10.88 2.00
N VAL A 38 21.66 -9.91 1.24
CA VAL A 38 22.29 -8.69 1.81
C VAL A 38 21.29 -7.87 2.63
N VAL A 39 20.06 -7.71 2.14
CA VAL A 39 19.01 -6.97 2.86
C VAL A 39 18.62 -7.72 4.14
N ASN A 40 18.45 -9.04 4.06
CA ASN A 40 18.12 -9.87 5.21
C ASN A 40 19.22 -9.85 6.29
N TRP A 41 20.49 -9.84 5.88
CA TRP A 41 21.63 -9.68 6.78
C TRP A 41 21.57 -8.36 7.56
N ARG A 42 21.28 -7.25 6.86
CA ARG A 42 21.13 -5.93 7.51
C ARG A 42 19.94 -5.86 8.46
N ASN A 43 18.89 -6.61 8.16
CA ASN A 43 17.71 -6.74 9.01
C ASN A 43 17.92 -7.74 10.16
N GLY A 44 19.07 -8.43 10.23
CA GLY A 44 19.40 -9.40 11.27
C GLY A 44 18.68 -10.76 11.15
N VAL A 45 18.07 -11.04 10.00
CA VAL A 45 17.33 -12.28 9.74
C VAL A 45 18.29 -13.44 9.43
N GLU A 46 19.31 -13.18 8.61
CA GLU A 46 20.35 -14.15 8.25
C GLU A 46 21.62 -13.89 9.08
N LYS A 47 22.24 -14.97 9.59
CA LYS A 47 23.45 -14.89 10.43
C LYS A 47 24.64 -15.66 9.86
N ASP A 48 24.43 -16.48 8.84
CA ASP A 48 25.47 -17.29 8.21
C ASP A 48 26.11 -16.55 7.03
N LEU A 49 27.42 -16.30 7.11
CA LEU A 49 28.16 -15.51 6.12
C LEU A 49 28.24 -16.21 4.75
N ASP A 50 28.37 -17.53 4.76
CA ASP A 50 28.49 -18.36 3.55
C ASP A 50 27.23 -18.37 2.69
N GLU A 51 26.07 -18.09 3.28
CA GLU A 51 24.81 -18.00 2.53
C GLU A 51 24.58 -16.59 1.94
N VAL A 52 25.24 -15.57 2.50
CA VAL A 52 25.16 -14.19 2.00
C VAL A 52 26.17 -13.94 0.90
N LEU A 53 27.41 -14.40 1.09
CA LEU A 53 28.52 -14.21 0.16
C LEU A 53 28.56 -15.33 -0.87
N GLN A 54 28.89 -15.00 -2.12
CA GLN A 54 29.22 -16.03 -3.11
C GLN A 54 30.66 -16.52 -2.99
N THR A 55 31.53 -15.67 -2.47
CA THR A 55 32.95 -15.95 -2.25
C THR A 55 33.43 -15.07 -1.11
N THR A 56 34.24 -15.61 -0.21
CA THR A 56 34.86 -14.90 0.91
C THR A 56 35.97 -13.93 0.50
N ALA A 57 36.26 -13.83 -0.80
CA ALA A 57 37.32 -12.97 -1.33
C ALA A 57 36.87 -11.52 -1.55
N VAL A 58 37.74 -10.57 -1.20
CA VAL A 58 37.52 -9.13 -1.41
C VAL A 58 38.12 -8.69 -2.75
N PHE A 59 37.30 -8.01 -3.56
CA PHE A 59 37.67 -7.53 -4.88
C PHE A 59 37.91 -6.03 -4.88
N SER A 60 38.76 -5.54 -5.78
CA SER A 60 38.77 -4.11 -6.15
C SER A 60 37.71 -3.79 -7.20
N ASN A 61 37.35 -4.80 -8.01
CA ASN A 61 36.25 -4.74 -8.97
C ASN A 61 35.66 -6.14 -9.20
N VAL A 62 34.42 -6.37 -8.77
CA VAL A 62 33.74 -7.67 -8.93
C VAL A 62 33.40 -7.95 -10.39
N SER A 63 32.95 -6.94 -11.15
CA SER A 63 32.58 -7.12 -12.56
C SER A 63 33.75 -7.56 -13.45
N LYS A 64 34.98 -7.15 -13.09
CA LYS A 64 36.22 -7.53 -13.78
C LYS A 64 36.95 -8.69 -13.10
N GLY A 65 36.48 -9.17 -11.95
CA GLY A 65 37.12 -10.23 -11.18
C GLY A 65 38.51 -9.88 -10.64
N VAL A 66 38.79 -8.60 -10.37
CA VAL A 66 40.12 -8.16 -9.90
C VAL A 66 40.15 -8.17 -8.37
N LEU A 67 40.98 -9.03 -7.80
CA LEU A 67 41.17 -9.14 -6.34
C LEU A 67 41.84 -7.90 -5.75
N ALA A 68 41.52 -7.59 -4.49
CA ALA A 68 42.22 -6.56 -3.74
C ALA A 68 43.62 -7.05 -3.31
N LYS A 69 44.63 -6.18 -3.38
CA LYS A 69 45.99 -6.52 -2.92
C LYS A 69 46.03 -6.59 -1.40
N ARG A 70 46.83 -7.51 -0.85
CA ARG A 70 46.99 -7.69 0.60
C ARG A 70 47.52 -6.42 1.29
N GLU A 71 48.43 -5.70 0.63
CA GLU A 71 48.95 -4.39 1.07
C GLU A 71 47.83 -3.35 1.24
N ASP A 72 46.87 -3.32 0.31
CA ASP A 72 45.76 -2.38 0.32
C ASP A 72 44.75 -2.71 1.42
N LEU A 73 44.50 -4.00 1.66
CA LEU A 73 43.63 -4.48 2.73
C LEU A 73 44.21 -4.12 4.10
N MET A 74 45.51 -4.37 4.30
CA MET A 74 46.17 -4.10 5.57
C MET A 74 46.26 -2.60 5.86
N ALA A 75 46.53 -1.77 4.84
CA ALA A 75 46.58 -0.31 4.99
C ALA A 75 45.21 0.31 5.34
N VAL A 76 44.10 -0.28 4.90
CA VAL A 76 42.75 0.30 5.04
C VAL A 76 41.96 -0.29 6.21
N PHE A 77 42.09 -1.60 6.42
CA PHE A 77 41.32 -2.36 7.41
C PHE A 77 42.16 -2.79 8.62
N GLY A 78 43.49 -2.70 8.55
CA GLY A 78 44.40 -3.12 9.62
C GLY A 78 44.50 -4.63 9.80
N THR A 79 43.88 -5.41 8.91
CA THR A 79 43.86 -6.88 8.90
C THR A 79 43.93 -7.38 7.47
N ASP A 80 44.39 -8.62 7.30
CA ASP A 80 44.36 -9.37 6.05
C ASP A 80 43.32 -10.51 6.04
N ASP A 81 42.61 -10.69 7.15
CA ASP A 81 41.50 -11.63 7.26
C ASP A 81 40.32 -11.18 6.38
N GLN A 82 40.07 -11.95 5.32
CA GLN A 82 39.07 -11.61 4.32
C GLN A 82 37.65 -11.71 4.89
N GLU A 83 37.37 -12.60 5.85
CA GLU A 83 36.05 -12.75 6.45
C GLU A 83 35.67 -11.53 7.30
N ALA A 84 36.57 -11.10 8.19
CA ALA A 84 36.38 -9.89 8.99
C ALA A 84 36.25 -8.62 8.12
N ILE A 85 36.92 -8.57 6.98
CA ILE A 85 36.79 -7.45 6.03
C ILE A 85 35.44 -7.51 5.31
N CYS A 86 34.98 -8.69 4.88
CA CYS A 86 33.67 -8.85 4.26
C CYS A 86 32.54 -8.43 5.21
N LEU A 87 32.62 -8.78 6.50
CA LEU A 87 31.66 -8.34 7.52
C LEU A 87 31.58 -6.81 7.62
N ARG A 88 32.74 -6.13 7.66
CA ARG A 88 32.80 -4.66 7.65
C ARG A 88 32.23 -4.04 6.38
N ILE A 89 32.51 -4.63 5.21
CA ILE A 89 31.97 -4.14 3.94
C ILE A 89 30.45 -4.39 3.86
N LEU A 90 29.92 -5.50 4.39
CA LEU A 90 28.48 -5.78 4.43
C LEU A 90 27.72 -4.74 5.28
N SER A 91 28.27 -4.36 6.44
CA SER A 91 27.66 -3.42 7.37
C SER A 91 27.78 -1.96 6.94
N GLU A 92 28.98 -1.52 6.55
CA GLU A 92 29.25 -0.10 6.23
C GLU A 92 29.16 0.23 4.73
N GLY A 93 29.21 -0.79 3.85
CA GLY A 93 29.22 -0.59 2.41
C GLY A 93 27.86 -0.19 1.83
N GLU A 94 27.87 0.26 0.58
CA GLU A 94 26.66 0.56 -0.19
C GLU A 94 26.33 -0.62 -1.13
N LEU A 95 25.09 -1.11 -1.04
CA LEU A 95 24.59 -2.13 -1.97
C LEU A 95 24.33 -1.47 -3.34
N GLN A 96 25.02 -1.95 -4.36
CA GLN A 96 24.78 -1.51 -5.73
C GLN A 96 23.59 -2.27 -6.31
N VAL A 97 22.42 -1.61 -6.28
CA VAL A 97 21.24 -2.09 -6.99
C VAL A 97 21.37 -1.83 -8.50
N SER A 98 20.83 -2.74 -9.31
CA SER A 98 20.77 -2.53 -10.76
C SER A 98 19.72 -1.47 -11.13
N ASP A 99 19.85 -0.84 -12.29
CA ASP A 99 18.90 0.20 -12.74
C ASP A 99 17.45 -0.34 -12.82
N LYS A 100 17.28 -1.61 -13.21
CA LYS A 100 15.97 -2.26 -13.26
C LYS A 100 15.38 -2.46 -11.87
N GLU A 101 16.18 -2.92 -10.90
CA GLU A 101 15.73 -3.12 -9.53
C GLU A 101 15.40 -1.80 -8.85
N ARG A 102 16.24 -0.78 -9.04
CA ARG A 102 15.98 0.58 -8.55
C ARG A 102 14.64 1.11 -9.09
N LYS A 103 14.34 0.85 -10.36
CA LYS A 103 13.06 1.24 -10.95
C LYS A 103 11.89 0.51 -10.31
N VAL A 104 11.99 -0.81 -10.10
CA VAL A 104 10.95 -1.61 -9.44
C VAL A 104 10.73 -1.16 -7.99
N GLU A 105 11.81 -0.85 -7.26
CA GLU A 105 11.74 -0.35 -5.89
C GLU A 105 11.04 1.02 -5.83
N LEU A 106 11.39 1.94 -6.74
CA LEU A 106 10.73 3.24 -6.84
C LEU A 106 9.26 3.10 -7.26
N ASP A 107 8.94 2.24 -8.23
CA ASP A 107 7.57 2.00 -8.68
C ASP A 107 6.72 1.37 -7.56
N THR A 108 7.30 0.49 -6.74
CA THR A 108 6.65 -0.11 -5.57
C THR A 108 6.38 0.94 -4.50
N LEU A 109 7.39 1.74 -4.15
CA LEU A 109 7.23 2.82 -3.18
C LEU A 109 6.21 3.87 -3.64
N PHE A 110 6.18 4.16 -4.94
CA PHE A 110 5.21 5.07 -5.53
C PHE A 110 3.78 4.54 -5.40
N ARG A 111 3.58 3.23 -5.63
CA ARG A 111 2.32 2.56 -5.41
C ARG A 111 1.92 2.54 -3.93
N ASP A 112 2.87 2.36 -3.02
CA ASP A 112 2.62 2.41 -1.57
C ASP A 112 2.15 3.81 -1.15
N VAL A 113 2.78 4.87 -1.67
CA VAL A 113 2.33 6.26 -1.44
C VAL A 113 0.91 6.46 -1.96
N ALA A 114 0.60 5.98 -3.17
CA ALA A 114 -0.75 6.05 -3.72
C ALA A 114 -1.78 5.26 -2.89
N SER A 115 -1.39 4.10 -2.34
CA SER A 115 -2.23 3.30 -1.44
C SER A 115 -2.55 4.06 -0.15
N VAL A 116 -1.54 4.67 0.48
CA VAL A 116 -1.73 5.49 1.69
C VAL A 116 -2.66 6.67 1.40
N LEU A 117 -2.51 7.32 0.26
CA LEU A 117 -3.39 8.42 -0.15
C LEU A 117 -4.83 7.93 -0.39
N SER A 118 -5.02 6.77 -1.03
CA SER A 118 -6.34 6.18 -1.27
C SER A 118 -7.09 5.88 0.03
N GLU A 119 -6.39 5.38 1.06
CA GLU A 119 -7.00 5.07 2.36
C GLU A 119 -7.32 6.32 3.20
N LYS A 120 -6.57 7.41 3.01
CA LYS A 120 -6.64 8.60 3.89
C LYS A 120 -7.28 9.81 3.24
N CYS A 121 -7.59 9.76 1.95
CA CYS A 121 -8.11 10.89 1.20
C CYS A 121 -9.37 10.52 0.43
N ILE A 122 -10.23 11.51 0.28
CA ILE A 122 -11.51 11.41 -0.42
C ILE A 122 -11.64 12.55 -1.43
N ASN A 123 -12.53 12.36 -2.39
CA ASN A 123 -13.06 13.45 -3.19
C ASN A 123 -14.06 14.26 -2.33
N PRO A 124 -13.87 15.57 -2.13
CA PRO A 124 -14.80 16.39 -1.35
C PRO A 124 -16.22 16.46 -1.94
N GLU A 125 -16.38 16.28 -3.26
CA GLU A 125 -17.68 16.37 -3.92
C GLU A 125 -18.50 15.09 -3.77
N SER A 126 -17.84 13.92 -3.81
CA SER A 126 -18.53 12.62 -3.76
C SER A 126 -18.38 11.89 -2.43
N ASN A 127 -17.51 12.37 -1.52
CA ASN A 127 -17.10 11.72 -0.28
C ASN A 127 -16.60 10.27 -0.48
N ARG A 128 -16.13 9.94 -1.69
CA ARG A 128 -15.61 8.61 -2.05
C ARG A 128 -14.09 8.62 -2.13
N PRO A 129 -13.42 7.52 -1.75
CA PRO A 129 -11.98 7.40 -1.91
C PRO A 129 -11.60 7.27 -3.38
N TYR A 130 -10.43 7.80 -3.73
CA TYR A 130 -9.85 7.62 -5.06
C TYR A 130 -9.24 6.24 -5.21
N THR A 131 -9.32 5.68 -6.42
CA THR A 131 -8.61 4.42 -6.73
C THR A 131 -7.10 4.64 -6.79
N ILE A 132 -6.32 3.60 -6.45
CA ILE A 132 -4.85 3.64 -6.48
C ILE A 132 -4.35 4.10 -7.88
N SER A 133 -4.91 3.55 -8.95
CA SER A 133 -4.52 3.89 -10.33
C SER A 133 -4.78 5.35 -10.70
N MET A 134 -5.81 5.99 -10.16
CA MET A 134 -6.08 7.42 -10.38
C MET A 134 -5.04 8.28 -9.67
N LEU A 135 -4.71 7.93 -8.43
CA LEU A 135 -3.70 8.64 -7.65
C LEU A 135 -2.29 8.45 -8.22
N GLU A 136 -1.96 7.27 -8.74
CA GLU A 136 -0.69 7.05 -9.44
C GLU A 136 -0.53 7.98 -10.66
N ARG A 137 -1.62 8.17 -11.43
CA ARG A 137 -1.61 9.11 -12.56
C ARG A 137 -1.49 10.55 -12.09
N ALA A 138 -2.27 10.94 -11.08
CA ALA A 138 -2.23 12.28 -10.51
C ALA A 138 -0.85 12.64 -9.94
N LEU A 139 -0.19 11.71 -9.23
CA LEU A 139 1.17 11.90 -8.72
C LEU A 139 2.20 12.07 -9.85
N LYS A 140 2.03 11.37 -10.99
CA LYS A 140 2.87 11.52 -12.18
C LYS A 140 2.66 12.86 -12.87
N ASP A 141 1.41 13.32 -12.94
CA ASP A 141 1.04 14.60 -13.56
C ASP A 141 1.56 15.81 -12.78
N VAL A 142 1.73 15.66 -11.46
CA VAL A 142 2.33 16.65 -10.57
C VAL A 142 3.86 16.49 -10.47
N HIS A 143 4.43 15.52 -11.18
CA HIS A 143 5.86 15.20 -11.18
C HIS A 143 6.44 14.96 -9.78
N PHE A 144 5.67 14.31 -8.91
CA PHE A 144 6.12 13.97 -7.56
C PHE A 144 7.24 12.91 -7.62
N SER A 145 8.36 13.22 -6.97
CA SER A 145 9.53 12.33 -6.89
C SER A 145 9.57 11.63 -5.53
N VAL A 146 9.64 10.30 -5.55
CA VAL A 146 9.68 9.47 -4.33
C VAL A 146 11.12 9.19 -3.88
N ASP A 147 11.33 9.22 -2.56
CA ASP A 147 12.61 8.99 -1.91
C ASP A 147 12.67 7.62 -1.22
N PRO A 148 13.55 6.68 -1.62
CA PRO A 148 13.64 5.35 -0.98
C PRO A 148 14.02 5.38 0.50
N LYS A 149 14.67 6.45 0.97
CA LYS A 149 15.14 6.57 2.35
C LYS A 149 14.04 7.00 3.33
N ARG A 150 12.91 7.49 2.82
CA ARG A 150 11.82 8.04 3.64
C ARG A 150 10.62 7.10 3.61
N PRO A 151 9.87 6.97 4.71
CA PRO A 151 8.68 6.13 4.72
C PRO A 151 7.58 6.71 3.82
N ALA A 152 6.80 5.83 3.18
CA ALA A 152 5.72 6.21 2.26
C ALA A 152 4.70 7.16 2.89
N LYS A 153 4.38 7.00 4.18
CA LYS A 153 3.42 7.86 4.89
C LYS A 153 3.88 9.31 5.00
N ALA A 154 5.17 9.56 5.22
CA ALA A 154 5.70 10.92 5.28
C ALA A 154 5.63 11.58 3.90
N GLN A 155 5.97 10.82 2.86
CA GLN A 155 5.91 11.29 1.46
C GLN A 155 4.48 11.57 1.00
N ALA A 156 3.51 10.75 1.42
CA ALA A 156 2.09 10.97 1.13
C ALA A 156 1.57 12.30 1.70
N LEU A 157 2.01 12.69 2.91
CA LEU A 157 1.64 13.98 3.51
C LEU A 157 2.21 15.18 2.75
N GLU A 158 3.40 15.04 2.18
CA GLU A 158 4.03 16.08 1.33
C GLU A 158 3.42 16.14 -0.06
N ALA A 159 2.94 15.01 -0.59
CA ALA A 159 2.26 14.94 -1.87
C ALA A 159 0.86 15.58 -1.84
N LEU A 160 0.18 15.58 -0.69
CA LEU A 160 -1.22 16.02 -0.58
C LEU A 160 -1.44 17.51 -0.98
N PRO A 161 -0.65 18.49 -0.48
CA PRO A 161 -0.81 19.89 -0.90
C PRO A 161 -0.54 20.10 -2.39
N LEU A 162 0.44 19.36 -2.94
CA LEU A 162 0.79 19.40 -4.36
C LEU A 162 -0.37 18.88 -5.21
N LEU A 163 -0.99 17.76 -4.81
CA LEU A 163 -2.17 17.21 -5.48
C LEU A 163 -3.37 18.16 -5.38
N LYS A 164 -3.60 18.78 -4.21
CA LYS A 164 -4.72 19.71 -3.96
C LYS A 164 -4.73 20.91 -4.90
N SER A 165 -3.57 21.31 -5.43
CA SER A 165 -3.47 22.44 -6.38
C SER A 165 -4.14 22.18 -7.74
N ARG A 166 -4.21 20.91 -8.16
CA ARG A 166 -4.66 20.52 -9.51
C ARG A 166 -5.81 19.52 -9.49
N PHE A 167 -6.03 18.87 -8.36
CA PHE A 167 -6.98 17.78 -8.21
C PHE A 167 -7.79 17.98 -6.91
N PRO A 168 -9.13 17.80 -6.93
CA PRO A 168 -9.97 17.97 -5.74
C PRO A 168 -9.76 16.78 -4.80
N ILE A 169 -8.75 16.88 -3.93
CA ILE A 169 -8.44 15.85 -2.92
C ILE A 169 -8.41 16.49 -1.54
N GLU A 170 -9.09 15.85 -0.60
CA GLU A 170 -9.11 16.25 0.79
C GLU A 170 -8.85 15.06 1.68
N ARG A 171 -8.30 15.32 2.87
CA ARG A 171 -8.09 14.28 3.86
C ARG A 171 -9.44 13.83 4.42
N ALA A 172 -9.63 12.53 4.53
CA ALA A 172 -10.85 11.97 5.11
C ALA A 172 -10.98 12.43 6.58
N ARG A 173 -12.18 12.90 6.94
CA ARG A 173 -12.55 13.20 8.33
C ARG A 173 -12.69 11.88 9.11
N MET A 174 -12.45 11.89 10.41
CA MET A 174 -12.68 10.76 11.31
C MET A 174 -14.07 10.83 11.89
N ARG A 175 -14.77 9.69 11.97
CA ARG A 175 -16.05 9.58 12.68
C ARG A 175 -15.79 9.16 14.12
N LEU A 176 -16.08 10.04 15.06
CA LEU A 176 -15.88 9.83 16.49
C LEU A 176 -17.24 9.77 17.19
N LYS A 177 -17.34 8.88 18.18
CA LYS A 177 -18.42 8.85 19.15
C LYS A 177 -17.86 9.25 20.51
N LEU A 178 -18.37 10.35 21.03
CA LEU A 178 -17.94 10.95 22.28
C LEU A 178 -19.06 10.78 23.31
N LEU A 179 -18.73 10.25 24.48
CA LEU A 179 -19.64 10.13 25.61
C LEU A 179 -19.11 10.99 26.75
N VAL A 180 -19.88 11.98 27.18
CA VAL A 180 -19.52 12.91 28.27
C VAL A 180 -20.67 13.10 29.26
N PRO A 181 -20.41 13.47 30.52
CA PRO A 181 -21.46 13.89 31.45
C PRO A 181 -22.21 15.15 30.98
N LEU A 182 -23.48 15.30 31.36
CA LEU A 182 -24.34 16.43 30.96
C LEU A 182 -23.75 17.82 31.25
N GLY A 183 -22.96 17.96 32.32
CA GLY A 183 -22.35 19.24 32.72
C GLY A 183 -21.34 19.78 31.70
N CYS A 184 -20.77 18.93 30.85
CA CYS A 184 -19.74 19.31 29.87
C CYS A 184 -20.26 19.35 28.43
N LYS A 185 -21.59 19.24 28.22
CA LYS A 185 -22.20 19.13 26.89
C LYS A 185 -21.94 20.36 26.01
N ASP A 186 -22.08 21.56 26.60
CA ASP A 186 -22.07 22.82 25.85
C ASP A 186 -20.64 23.15 25.43
N GLU A 187 -19.68 22.95 26.34
CA GLU A 187 -18.25 23.09 26.05
C GLU A 187 -17.76 22.10 24.98
N LEU A 188 -18.26 20.85 25.00
CA LEU A 188 -17.92 19.86 23.97
C LEU A 188 -18.44 20.28 22.59
N LEU A 189 -19.69 20.75 22.51
CA LEU A 189 -20.29 21.22 21.27
C LEU A 189 -19.58 22.45 20.71
N GLU A 190 -19.18 23.38 21.58
CA GLU A 190 -18.36 24.53 21.19
C GLU A 190 -16.99 24.11 20.67
N LEU A 191 -16.31 23.18 21.33
CA LEU A 191 -15.00 22.68 20.89
C LEU A 191 -15.08 22.01 19.53
N VAL A 192 -16.10 21.17 19.29
CA VAL A 192 -16.29 20.50 17.99
C VAL A 192 -16.58 21.53 16.89
N ARG A 193 -17.44 22.52 17.15
CA ARG A 193 -17.75 23.59 16.18
C ARG A 193 -16.56 24.52 15.91
N ALA A 194 -15.79 24.88 16.93
CA ALA A 194 -14.60 25.72 16.80
C ALA A 194 -13.51 25.06 15.92
N GLN A 195 -13.58 23.74 15.76
CA GLN A 195 -12.62 22.91 15.05
C GLN A 195 -13.16 22.38 13.70
N ASP A 196 -14.19 23.02 13.15
CA ASP A 196 -14.87 22.63 11.89
C ASP A 196 -15.43 21.19 11.89
N GLY A 197 -15.73 20.65 13.07
CA GLY A 197 -16.35 19.34 13.22
C GLY A 197 -17.82 19.37 12.83
N ALA A 198 -18.23 18.46 11.94
CA ALA A 198 -19.63 18.29 11.58
C ALA A 198 -20.31 17.31 12.54
N VAL A 199 -21.46 17.69 13.09
CA VAL A 199 -22.19 16.84 14.04
C VAL A 199 -23.17 15.93 13.30
N GLU A 200 -22.92 14.63 13.43
CA GLU A 200 -23.73 13.46 13.03
C GLU A 200 -25.07 13.38 13.76
N GLU A 201 -24.93 12.98 15.02
CA GLU A 201 -26.01 12.55 15.90
C GLU A 201 -25.75 13.06 17.32
N GLN A 202 -26.82 13.34 18.06
CA GLN A 202 -26.77 13.82 19.44
C GLN A 202 -27.84 13.10 20.26
N ASP A 203 -27.43 12.34 21.26
CA ASP A 203 -28.33 11.59 22.12
C ASP A 203 -28.10 11.91 23.60
N LEU A 204 -29.21 11.99 24.33
CA LEU A 204 -29.23 12.14 25.78
C LEU A 204 -29.56 10.77 26.39
N ILE A 205 -28.56 10.13 26.99
CA ILE A 205 -28.68 8.80 27.58
C ILE A 205 -28.62 8.95 29.10
N GLY A 206 -29.78 9.19 29.72
CA GLY A 206 -29.91 9.38 31.17
C GLY A 206 -29.10 10.58 31.65
N SER A 207 -28.01 10.34 32.39
CA SER A 207 -27.09 11.36 32.91
C SER A 207 -25.89 11.66 32.01
N SER A 208 -25.83 11.05 30.82
CA SER A 208 -24.71 11.15 29.89
C SER A 208 -25.17 11.67 28.52
N PHE A 209 -24.31 12.42 27.85
CA PHE A 209 -24.50 12.95 26.50
C PHE A 209 -23.60 12.19 25.53
N SER A 210 -24.20 11.65 24.46
CA SER A 210 -23.51 11.00 23.35
C SER A 210 -23.53 11.90 22.13
N LEU A 211 -22.36 12.12 21.52
CA LEU A 211 -22.17 12.93 20.33
C LEU A 211 -21.42 12.12 19.27
N VAL A 212 -22.02 11.93 18.09
CA VAL A 212 -21.32 11.41 16.92
C VAL A 212 -20.95 12.58 16.03
N CYS A 213 -19.66 12.73 15.70
CA CYS A 213 -19.18 13.83 14.87
C CYS A 213 -18.05 13.43 13.92
N LEU A 214 -17.96 14.16 12.80
CA LEU A 214 -16.90 14.09 11.81
C LEU A 214 -15.88 15.19 12.06
N VAL A 215 -14.64 14.82 12.38
CA VAL A 215 -13.56 15.78 12.69
C VAL A 215 -12.29 15.49 11.89
N GLU A 216 -11.44 16.49 11.66
CA GLU A 216 -10.14 16.20 11.06
C GLU A 216 -9.22 15.40 12.00
N PRO A 217 -8.41 14.45 11.48
CA PRO A 217 -7.49 13.67 12.31
C PRO A 217 -6.49 14.47 13.15
N GLY A 218 -6.16 15.70 12.74
CA GLY A 218 -5.23 16.57 13.49
C GLY A 218 -5.78 17.01 14.85
N ILE A 219 -7.10 17.03 14.99
CA ILE A 219 -7.84 17.60 16.12
C ILE A 219 -8.11 16.54 17.19
N PHE A 220 -7.97 15.25 16.83
CA PHE A 220 -8.19 14.10 17.70
C PHE A 220 -7.52 14.24 19.07
N ARG A 221 -6.26 14.72 19.12
CA ARG A 221 -5.53 14.89 20.39
C ARG A 221 -6.18 15.92 21.30
N SER A 222 -6.63 17.04 20.75
CA SER A 222 -7.27 18.13 21.50
C SER A 222 -8.63 17.68 22.06
N VAL A 223 -9.42 16.96 21.27
CA VAL A 223 -10.70 16.37 21.71
C VAL A 223 -10.47 15.34 22.82
N HIS A 224 -9.48 14.47 22.66
CA HIS A 224 -9.15 13.46 23.66
C HIS A 224 -8.67 14.09 24.98
N SER A 225 -7.80 15.10 24.93
CA SER A 225 -7.36 15.81 26.14
C SER A 225 -8.50 16.53 26.83
N PHE A 226 -9.39 17.17 26.06
CA PHE A 226 -10.57 17.84 26.62
C PHE A 226 -11.48 16.85 27.35
N ILE A 227 -11.76 15.69 26.76
CA ILE A 227 -12.58 14.66 27.41
C ILE A 227 -11.90 14.20 28.70
N GLN A 228 -10.59 13.96 28.72
CA GLN A 228 -9.91 13.54 29.95
C GLN A 228 -9.97 14.59 31.06
N THR A 229 -9.79 15.87 30.74
CA THR A 229 -9.77 16.97 31.71
C THR A 229 -11.16 17.34 32.19
N SER A 230 -12.10 17.59 31.27
CA SER A 230 -13.43 18.11 31.61
C SER A 230 -14.34 17.04 32.21
N SER A 231 -14.15 15.76 31.88
CA SER A 231 -15.00 14.68 32.40
C SER A 231 -14.49 14.05 33.70
N SER A 232 -13.41 14.55 34.30
CA SER A 232 -12.74 13.90 35.46
C SER A 232 -12.51 12.39 35.26
N GLY A 233 -12.24 11.96 34.02
CA GLY A 233 -12.04 10.56 33.64
C GLY A 233 -13.31 9.72 33.42
N SER A 234 -14.52 10.27 33.51
CA SER A 234 -15.78 9.55 33.25
C SER A 234 -16.20 9.54 31.78
N GLY A 235 -15.58 10.38 30.95
CA GLY A 235 -15.87 10.49 29.52
C GLY A 235 -15.16 9.42 28.72
N ARG A 236 -15.83 8.92 27.68
CA ARG A 236 -15.34 7.85 26.80
C ARG A 236 -15.31 8.36 25.37
N LEU A 237 -14.20 8.14 24.69
CA LEU A 237 -14.03 8.43 23.27
C LEU A 237 -13.93 7.10 22.52
N GLU A 238 -14.78 6.90 21.53
CA GLU A 238 -14.75 5.76 20.61
C GLU A 238 -14.54 6.25 19.18
N VAL A 239 -13.61 5.62 18.46
CA VAL A 239 -13.40 5.90 17.03
C VAL A 239 -14.28 4.94 16.24
N LEU A 240 -15.33 5.46 15.61
CA LEU A 240 -16.22 4.65 14.76
C LEU A 240 -15.57 4.38 13.40
N ALA A 241 -14.93 5.39 12.80
CA ALA A 241 -14.21 5.24 11.53
C ALA A 241 -12.96 6.14 11.48
N LEU A 242 -11.84 5.56 11.04
CA LEU A 242 -10.57 6.27 10.83
C LEU A 242 -10.58 7.15 9.57
N ALA A 243 -11.46 6.84 8.63
CA ALA A 243 -11.75 7.62 7.44
C ALA A 243 -13.25 7.49 7.17
N ALA A 244 -14.00 8.56 7.40
CA ALA A 244 -15.41 8.65 7.07
C ALA A 244 -15.52 8.85 5.56
N THR A 245 -15.53 7.73 4.84
CA THR A 245 -16.01 7.70 3.46
C THR A 245 -17.53 7.62 3.51
N ALA A 246 -18.23 8.27 2.57
CA ALA A 246 -19.57 7.85 2.27
C ALA A 246 -19.45 6.37 1.89
N GLU A 247 -19.98 5.48 2.74
CA GLU A 247 -20.15 4.10 2.35
C GLU A 247 -20.83 4.12 0.99
N LEU A 248 -20.34 3.28 0.07
CA LEU A 248 -21.03 3.06 -1.19
C LEU A 248 -22.50 2.86 -0.82
N PRO A 249 -23.44 3.65 -1.38
CA PRO A 249 -24.84 3.38 -1.15
C PRO A 249 -25.06 1.89 -1.39
N GLU A 250 -25.88 1.24 -0.57
CA GLU A 250 -26.39 -0.12 -0.81
C GLU A 250 -27.06 -0.26 -2.20
N GLU A 251 -27.09 0.78 -3.02
CA GLU A 251 -27.30 0.74 -4.48
C GLU A 251 -26.29 -0.16 -5.22
N HIS A 252 -25.16 -0.56 -4.60
CA HIS A 252 -24.36 -1.69 -5.09
C HIS A 252 -24.70 -3.04 -4.44
N ALA A 253 -25.45 -3.05 -3.33
CA ALA A 253 -26.05 -4.25 -2.73
C ALA A 253 -27.27 -4.75 -3.51
N SER A 254 -27.78 -4.00 -4.48
CA SER A 254 -28.58 -4.60 -5.54
C SER A 254 -28.21 -4.05 -6.92
N ARG A 255 -27.36 -4.82 -7.61
CA ARG A 255 -27.25 -4.89 -9.09
C ARG A 255 -28.60 -5.19 -9.79
N ARG A 256 -29.76 -4.97 -9.16
CA ARG A 256 -31.11 -5.28 -9.67
C ARG A 256 -31.43 -4.53 -10.96
N GLU A 257 -30.96 -3.29 -11.13
CA GLU A 257 -31.24 -2.53 -12.35
C GLU A 257 -30.60 -3.12 -13.62
N ARG A 258 -29.46 -3.84 -13.53
CA ARG A 258 -28.88 -4.53 -14.70
C ARG A 258 -29.62 -5.82 -15.07
N PHE A 259 -30.54 -6.28 -14.23
CA PHE A 259 -31.27 -7.54 -14.42
C PHE A 259 -32.74 -7.33 -14.78
N ALA A 260 -33.20 -6.09 -14.90
CA ALA A 260 -34.53 -5.78 -15.42
C ALA A 260 -34.79 -6.48 -16.77
N GLU A 261 -33.76 -6.55 -17.65
CA GLU A 261 -33.86 -7.26 -18.93
C GLU A 261 -34.23 -8.76 -18.79
N LEU A 262 -33.86 -9.44 -17.70
CA LEU A 262 -34.21 -10.85 -17.48
C LEU A 262 -35.64 -11.00 -17.00
N ASP A 263 -36.08 -10.16 -16.05
CA ASP A 263 -37.44 -10.18 -15.53
C ASP A 263 -38.48 -9.74 -16.58
N ASP A 264 -38.10 -8.82 -17.49
CA ASP A 264 -38.92 -8.43 -18.65
C ASP A 264 -39.10 -9.57 -19.67
N LEU A 265 -38.09 -10.44 -19.81
CA LEU A 265 -38.13 -11.58 -20.73
C LEU A 265 -38.88 -12.78 -20.13
N GLN A 266 -38.64 -13.07 -18.85
CA GLN A 266 -39.28 -14.13 -18.11
C GLN A 266 -39.16 -13.84 -16.60
N PRO A 267 -40.27 -13.65 -15.86
CA PRO A 267 -40.19 -13.34 -14.43
C PRO A 267 -39.71 -14.55 -13.60
N GLY A 268 -39.00 -14.28 -12.49
CA GLY A 268 -38.69 -15.28 -11.48
C GLY A 268 -37.24 -15.78 -11.45
N TRP A 269 -36.30 -15.05 -12.06
CA TRP A 269 -34.87 -15.38 -11.96
C TRP A 269 -34.31 -14.97 -10.60
N THR A 270 -33.45 -15.80 -10.00
CA THR A 270 -32.78 -15.50 -8.74
C THR A 270 -31.26 -15.43 -8.93
N VAL A 271 -30.60 -14.59 -8.14
CA VAL A 271 -29.14 -14.35 -8.25
C VAL A 271 -28.49 -14.56 -6.89
N GLU A 272 -27.49 -15.42 -6.84
CA GLU A 272 -26.61 -15.57 -5.69
C GLU A 272 -25.24 -14.97 -5.97
N LEU A 273 -24.73 -14.17 -5.03
CA LEU A 273 -23.37 -13.65 -5.08
C LEU A 273 -22.45 -14.63 -4.34
N ARG A 274 -21.47 -15.20 -5.05
CA ARG A 274 -20.47 -16.10 -4.47
C ARG A 274 -19.10 -15.44 -4.50
N SER A 275 -18.45 -15.38 -3.35
CA SER A 275 -17.05 -14.95 -3.26
C SER A 275 -16.15 -16.07 -3.78
N ARG A 276 -15.24 -15.75 -4.70
CA ARG A 276 -14.25 -16.71 -5.21
C ARG A 276 -12.92 -16.50 -4.48
N GLY A 277 -12.78 -17.14 -3.32
CA GLY A 277 -11.53 -17.17 -2.54
C GLY A 277 -11.14 -15.82 -1.91
N GLU A 278 -9.96 -15.78 -1.28
CA GLU A 278 -9.43 -14.66 -0.46
C GLU A 278 -9.17 -13.33 -1.23
N GLY A 279 -9.45 -13.28 -2.53
CA GLY A 279 -9.18 -12.13 -3.41
C GLY A 279 -10.31 -11.11 -3.56
N GLY A 280 -11.36 -11.17 -2.75
CA GLY A 280 -12.45 -10.16 -2.73
C GLY A 280 -13.25 -10.02 -4.04
N THR A 281 -13.10 -10.96 -4.99
CA THR A 281 -13.83 -10.95 -6.25
C THR A 281 -15.15 -11.71 -6.07
N ILE A 282 -16.26 -11.02 -6.29
CA ILE A 282 -17.62 -11.56 -6.12
C ILE A 282 -18.22 -11.88 -7.50
N ASP A 283 -18.48 -13.16 -7.75
CA ASP A 283 -19.15 -13.64 -8.96
C ASP A 283 -20.67 -13.73 -8.72
N ALA A 284 -21.46 -13.28 -9.69
CA ALA A 284 -22.91 -13.43 -9.68
C ALA A 284 -23.30 -14.71 -10.42
N VAL A 285 -23.99 -15.61 -9.72
CA VAL A 285 -24.50 -16.88 -10.24
C VAL A 285 -26.02 -16.77 -10.37
N PHE A 286 -26.54 -17.04 -11.56
CA PHE A 286 -27.95 -16.91 -11.89
C PHE A 286 -28.64 -18.27 -11.84
N PHE A 287 -29.87 -18.29 -11.36
CA PHE A 287 -30.73 -19.47 -11.31
C PHE A 287 -32.01 -19.21 -12.09
N SER A 288 -32.45 -20.22 -12.85
CA SER A 288 -33.70 -20.17 -13.60
C SER A 288 -34.91 -20.15 -12.65
N PRO A 289 -36.12 -19.80 -13.13
CA PRO A 289 -37.35 -19.88 -12.34
C PRO A 289 -37.68 -21.29 -11.83
N ALA A 290 -37.07 -22.33 -12.42
CA ALA A 290 -37.18 -23.73 -11.97
C ALA A 290 -36.14 -24.10 -10.89
N GLY A 291 -35.27 -23.17 -10.50
CA GLY A 291 -34.22 -23.38 -9.49
C GLY A 291 -32.92 -23.98 -10.02
N GLU A 292 -32.73 -24.05 -11.35
CA GLU A 292 -31.51 -24.60 -11.94
C GLU A 292 -30.39 -23.55 -12.01
N CYS A 293 -29.16 -23.92 -11.65
CA CYS A 293 -27.99 -23.03 -11.72
C CYS A 293 -27.51 -22.83 -13.17
N VAL A 294 -27.59 -21.60 -13.68
CA VAL A 294 -27.25 -21.22 -15.05
C VAL A 294 -25.85 -20.59 -15.16
N GLY A 295 -25.26 -20.23 -14.02
CA GLY A 295 -23.91 -19.66 -13.98
C GLY A 295 -23.93 -18.17 -14.29
N ALA A 296 -23.26 -17.71 -15.36
CA ALA A 296 -23.10 -16.29 -15.66
C ALA A 296 -24.33 -15.65 -16.36
N PHE A 297 -24.45 -14.32 -16.25
CA PHE A 297 -25.56 -13.53 -16.82
C PHE A 297 -25.81 -13.78 -18.33
N ALA A 298 -24.74 -13.96 -19.12
CA ALA A 298 -24.87 -14.20 -20.55
C ALA A 298 -25.61 -15.52 -20.88
N ASN A 299 -25.49 -16.53 -20.02
CA ASN A 299 -26.19 -17.80 -20.17
C ASN A 299 -27.66 -17.66 -19.76
N ALA A 300 -27.92 -16.98 -18.63
CA ALA A 300 -29.27 -16.66 -18.16
C ALA A 300 -30.09 -15.91 -19.23
N ARG A 301 -29.50 -14.88 -19.86
CA ARG A 301 -30.17 -14.09 -20.90
C ARG A 301 -30.52 -14.91 -22.13
N ARG A 302 -29.63 -15.82 -22.57
CA ARG A 302 -29.91 -16.72 -23.71
C ARG A 302 -31.06 -17.67 -23.42
N GLN A 303 -31.13 -18.19 -22.19
CA GLN A 303 -32.18 -19.11 -21.78
C GLN A 303 -33.53 -18.40 -21.62
N ALA A 304 -33.56 -17.20 -21.03
CA ALA A 304 -34.75 -16.36 -20.95
C ALA A 304 -35.29 -15.97 -22.34
N LEU A 305 -34.40 -15.58 -23.28
CA LEU A 305 -34.79 -15.29 -24.67
C LEU A 305 -35.37 -16.51 -25.41
N LYS A 306 -34.84 -17.71 -25.14
CA LYS A 306 -35.34 -18.95 -25.73
C LYS A 306 -36.75 -19.28 -25.18
N ALA A 307 -36.93 -19.20 -23.86
CA ALA A 307 -38.20 -19.44 -23.20
C ALA A 307 -39.28 -18.43 -23.63
N SER A 308 -38.92 -17.14 -23.76
CA SER A 308 -39.82 -16.09 -24.25
C SER A 308 -40.27 -16.34 -25.70
N LYS A 309 -39.37 -16.79 -26.57
CA LYS A 309 -39.72 -17.14 -27.96
C LYS A 309 -40.59 -18.39 -28.07
N GLU A 310 -40.36 -19.39 -27.23
CA GLU A 310 -41.18 -20.61 -27.18
C GLU A 310 -42.59 -20.30 -26.64
N ALA A 311 -42.71 -19.41 -25.64
CA ALA A 311 -43.99 -18.93 -25.13
C ALA A 311 -44.77 -18.06 -26.12
N ALA A 312 -44.09 -17.33 -27.00
CA ALA A 312 -44.72 -16.53 -28.06
C ALA A 312 -45.15 -17.35 -29.30
N ALA A 313 -44.66 -18.59 -29.42
CA ALA A 313 -44.96 -19.50 -30.54
C ALA A 313 -46.04 -20.55 -30.19
N ALA A 314 -46.45 -20.64 -28.92
CA ALA A 314 -47.53 -21.48 -28.42
C ALA A 314 -48.84 -20.67 -28.31
#